data_AF-A0A2N9NFT6-F1
#
_entry.id   AF-A0A2N9NFT6-F1
#
_cell.length_a   1.000
_cell.length_b   1.000
_cell.length_c   1.000
_cell.angle_alpha   90.00
_cell.angle_beta   90.00
_cell.angle_gamma   90.00
#
_symmetry.space_group_name_H-M   'P 1'
#
loop_
_entity.id
_entity.type
_entity.pdbx_description
1 polymer ?
#
loop_
_entity_poly.entity_id
_entity_poly.type
_entity_poly.pdbx_seq_one_letter_code
_entity_poly.pdbx_strand_id
1 'polypeptide(L)'
;MPKPTLKFALAVVAIAVAIGWLLRPGKYLRFKHQSGEYYATFAAACDSMLAHYSLGTNGFLEISGAGEFLPRMVRDLHPWRIKVSTNWVWILVNGSHSRDGLVIVWEPQYDRTNMWNLVVGTGEGETAVVYVRKH
;
A
#
# COMPACT_ATOMS: atom_id res chain seq x y z
N MET A 1 36.04 1.83 37.91
CA MET A 1 34.90 1.65 36.97
C MET A 1 34.90 0.20 36.48
N PRO A 2 33.90 -0.62 36.84
CA PRO A 2 33.82 -2.00 36.36
C PRO A 2 33.55 -2.01 34.84
N LYS A 3 34.33 -2.78 34.08
CA LYS A 3 34.10 -2.99 32.64
C LYS A 3 32.86 -3.84 32.46
N PRO A 4 31.91 -3.48 31.58
CA PRO A 4 30.74 -4.32 31.32
C PRO A 4 31.22 -5.70 30.88
N THR A 5 30.73 -6.75 31.55
CA THR A 5 31.08 -8.12 31.16
C THR A 5 30.43 -8.42 29.81
N LEU A 6 31.09 -9.25 28.99
CA LEU A 6 30.63 -9.63 27.64
C LEU A 6 29.14 -10.06 27.61
N LYS A 7 28.65 -10.66 28.70
CA LYS A 7 27.25 -11.07 28.88
C LYS A 7 26.28 -9.89 28.93
N PHE A 8 26.64 -8.78 29.59
CA PHE A 8 25.84 -7.56 29.59
C PHE A 8 25.78 -6.93 28.20
N ALA A 9 26.91 -6.88 27.48
CA ALA A 9 26.93 -6.38 26.11
C ALA A 9 26.04 -7.21 25.17
N LEU A 10 26.10 -8.54 25.26
CA LEU A 10 25.24 -9.44 24.49
C LEU A 10 23.75 -9.28 24.82
N ALA A 11 23.41 -9.12 26.11
CA ALA A 11 22.02 -8.89 26.53
C ALA A 11 21.46 -7.58 25.95
N VAL A 12 22.24 -6.50 25.99
CA VAL A 12 21.83 -5.20 25.42
C VAL A 12 21.62 -5.31 23.90
N VAL A 13 22.50 -6.00 23.18
CA VAL A 13 22.35 -6.22 21.73
C VAL A 13 21.09 -7.05 21.43
N ALA A 14 20.85 -8.12 22.17
CA ALA A 14 19.66 -8.95 21.99
C ALA A 14 18.36 -8.16 22.22
N ILE A 15 18.33 -7.32 23.26
CA ILE A 15 17.19 -6.43 23.55
C ILE A 15 17.01 -5.40 22.44
N ALA A 16 18.08 -4.75 21.98
CA ALA A 16 18.01 -3.78 20.90
C ALA A 16 17.49 -4.41 19.59
N VAL A 17 17.93 -5.62 19.27
CA VAL A 17 17.42 -6.39 18.13
C VAL A 17 15.94 -6.71 18.32
N ALA A 18 15.53 -7.24 19.46
CA ALA A 18 14.13 -7.56 19.75
C ALA A 18 13.21 -6.32 19.66
N ILE A 19 13.64 -5.19 20.23
CA ILE A 19 12.93 -3.91 20.11
C ILE A 19 12.85 -3.47 18.64
N GLY A 20 13.95 -3.57 17.88
CA GLY A 20 13.95 -3.24 16.46
C GLY A 20 13.00 -4.10 15.63
N TRP A 21 12.83 -5.39 15.98
CA TRP A 21 11.82 -6.25 15.36
C TRP A 21 10.40 -5.84 15.74
N LEU A 22 10.15 -5.49 17.00
CA LEU A 22 8.85 -5.04 17.49
C LEU A 22 8.43 -3.67 16.94
N LEU A 23 9.40 -2.79 16.66
CA LEU A 23 9.16 -1.44 16.14
C LEU A 23 9.14 -1.35 14.61
N ARG A 24 9.18 -2.49 13.89
CA ARG A 24 9.14 -2.44 12.42
C ARG A 24 7.83 -1.77 11.97
N PRO A 25 7.89 -0.70 11.16
CA PRO A 25 6.69 -0.01 10.71
C PRO A 25 5.80 -0.95 9.90
N GLY A 26 4.50 -0.96 10.22
CA GLY A 26 3.50 -1.72 9.48
C GLY A 26 3.46 -1.32 8.00
N LYS A 27 2.84 -2.18 7.17
CA LYS A 27 2.77 -1.98 5.71
C LYS A 27 2.19 -0.60 5.33
N TYR A 28 1.15 -0.16 6.04
CA TYR A 28 0.57 1.18 5.89
C TYR A 28 1.60 2.30 6.12
N LEU A 29 2.29 2.31 7.25
CA LEU A 29 3.29 3.35 7.54
C LEU A 29 4.43 3.34 6.53
N ARG A 30 4.89 2.15 6.11
CA ARG A 30 5.95 2.04 5.10
C ARG A 30 5.50 2.54 3.72
N PHE A 31 4.24 2.29 3.34
CA PHE A 31 3.71 2.78 2.07
C PHE A 31 3.43 4.28 2.14
N LYS A 32 2.87 4.79 3.25
CA LYS A 32 2.52 6.21 3.48
C LYS A 32 3.71 7.16 3.48
N HIS A 33 4.92 6.67 3.76
CA HIS A 33 6.15 7.48 3.77
C HIS A 33 7.01 7.29 2.50
N GLN A 34 6.43 6.78 1.41
CA GLN A 34 7.13 6.75 0.13
C GLN A 34 7.24 8.15 -0.49
N SER A 35 8.09 8.28 -1.51
CA SER A 35 8.31 9.54 -2.22
C SER A 35 7.15 9.90 -3.15
N GLY A 36 7.06 11.18 -3.52
CA GLY A 36 6.10 11.63 -4.55
C GLY A 36 6.32 10.93 -5.90
N GLU A 37 7.57 10.65 -6.28
CA GLU A 37 7.91 9.91 -7.50
C GLU A 37 7.40 8.46 -7.47
N TYR A 38 7.52 7.80 -6.30
CA TYR A 38 6.96 6.47 -6.09
C TYR A 38 5.45 6.49 -6.31
N TYR A 39 4.74 7.46 -5.71
CA TYR A 39 3.29 7.57 -5.89
C TYR A 39 2.87 7.93 -7.31
N ALA A 40 3.62 8.79 -8.00
CA ALA A 40 3.36 9.10 -9.41
C ALA A 40 3.49 7.85 -10.29
N THR A 41 4.53 7.05 -10.07
CA THR A 41 4.74 5.79 -10.78
C THR A 41 3.64 4.78 -10.43
N PHE A 42 3.25 4.71 -9.16
CA PHE A 42 2.16 3.84 -8.70
C PHE A 42 0.82 4.22 -9.36
N ALA A 43 0.51 5.52 -9.42
CA ALA A 43 -0.70 6.02 -10.07
C ALA A 43 -0.74 5.70 -11.58
N ALA A 44 0.40 5.80 -12.28
CA ALA A 44 0.51 5.38 -13.68
C ALA A 44 0.30 3.87 -13.87
N ALA A 45 0.76 3.04 -12.92
CA ALA A 45 0.46 1.62 -12.91
C ALA A 45 -1.04 1.35 -12.72
N CYS A 46 -1.72 2.09 -11.85
CA CYS A 46 -3.17 2.02 -11.70
C CYS A 46 -3.92 2.44 -12.97
N ASP A 47 -3.48 3.51 -13.66
CA ASP A 47 -4.08 3.88 -14.96
C ASP A 47 -3.95 2.76 -15.99
N SER A 48 -2.78 2.10 -16.03
CA SER A 48 -2.56 1.00 -16.96
C SER A 48 -3.50 -0.18 -16.68
N MET A 49 -3.81 -0.43 -15.40
CA MET A 49 -4.81 -1.44 -15.01
C MET A 49 -6.22 -1.01 -15.44
N LEU A 50 -6.61 0.25 -15.24
CA LEU A 50 -7.90 0.78 -15.68
C LEU A 50 -8.08 0.64 -17.19
N ALA A 51 -7.03 0.97 -17.97
CA ALA A 51 -7.05 0.85 -19.42
C ALA A 51 -7.12 -0.60 -19.90
N HIS A 52 -6.48 -1.54 -19.19
CA HIS A 52 -6.44 -2.96 -19.57
C HIS A 52 -7.74 -3.70 -19.22
N TYR A 53 -8.31 -3.43 -18.06
CA TYR A 53 -9.48 -4.14 -17.54
C TYR A 53 -10.80 -3.40 -17.81
N SER A 54 -10.95 -2.78 -18.98
CA SER A 54 -12.16 -2.01 -19.32
C SER A 54 -13.41 -2.89 -19.26
N LEU A 55 -14.16 -2.81 -18.16
CA LEU A 55 -15.42 -3.50 -17.97
C LEU A 55 -16.59 -2.63 -18.45
N GLY A 56 -17.69 -3.28 -18.83
CA GLY A 56 -18.97 -2.61 -19.05
C GLY A 56 -19.50 -1.92 -17.78
N THR A 57 -20.57 -1.14 -17.94
CA THR A 57 -20.90 0.04 -17.13
C THR A 57 -21.11 -0.15 -15.63
N ASN A 58 -21.22 -1.36 -15.07
CA ASN A 58 -21.67 -1.56 -13.68
C ASN A 58 -20.96 -2.69 -12.90
N GLY A 59 -19.77 -3.12 -13.31
CA GLY A 59 -19.02 -4.20 -12.64
C GLY A 59 -17.65 -3.76 -12.14
N PHE A 60 -17.13 -4.45 -11.13
CA PHE A 60 -15.69 -4.50 -10.86
C PHE A 60 -15.18 -5.90 -11.20
N LEU A 61 -13.95 -5.99 -11.70
CA LEU A 61 -13.24 -7.24 -11.89
C LEU A 61 -12.43 -7.49 -10.62
N GLU A 62 -12.69 -8.61 -9.97
CA GLU A 62 -11.84 -9.08 -8.89
C GLU A 62 -10.68 -9.88 -9.48
N ILE A 63 -9.46 -9.40 -9.24
CA ILE A 63 -8.22 -10.06 -9.67
C ILE A 63 -7.59 -10.66 -8.42
N SER A 64 -7.36 -11.97 -8.43
CA SER A 64 -6.57 -12.64 -7.40
C SER A 64 -5.08 -12.30 -7.60
N GLY A 65 -4.33 -12.18 -6.49
CA GLY A 65 -3.01 -11.54 -6.44
C GLY A 65 -1.88 -12.07 -7.34
N ALA A 66 -2.12 -13.13 -8.12
CA ALA A 66 -1.15 -13.75 -9.03
C ALA A 66 -1.49 -13.59 -10.52
N GLY A 67 -2.44 -12.72 -10.89
CA GLY A 67 -2.80 -12.51 -12.30
C GLY A 67 -1.61 -12.05 -13.16
N GLU A 68 -1.44 -12.65 -14.35
CA GLU A 68 -0.28 -12.45 -15.24
C GLU A 68 -0.04 -10.99 -15.70
N PHE A 69 -1.07 -10.14 -15.64
CA PHE A 69 -1.03 -8.77 -16.16
C PHE A 69 -0.85 -7.67 -15.09
N LEU A 70 -0.53 -8.02 -13.84
CA LEU A 70 -0.31 -7.01 -12.80
C LEU A 70 1.01 -6.25 -13.03
N PRO A 71 0.98 -4.89 -13.04
CA PRO A 71 2.19 -4.09 -13.04
C PRO A 71 3.13 -4.51 -11.90
N ARG A 72 4.44 -4.58 -12.16
CA ARG A 72 5.44 -5.09 -11.20
C ARG A 72 5.30 -4.45 -9.83
N MET A 73 5.19 -3.13 -9.77
CA MET A 73 5.07 -2.39 -8.51
C MET A 73 3.83 -2.79 -7.68
N VAL A 74 2.72 -3.14 -8.34
CA VAL A 74 1.51 -3.65 -7.67
C VAL A 74 1.73 -5.09 -7.21
N ARG A 75 2.32 -5.93 -8.06
CA ARG A 75 2.64 -7.33 -7.75
C ARG A 75 3.61 -7.46 -6.57
N ASP A 76 4.61 -6.59 -6.49
CA ASP A 76 5.64 -6.61 -5.44
C ASP A 76 5.07 -6.27 -4.05
N LEU A 77 3.89 -5.64 -3.99
CA LEU A 77 3.16 -5.49 -2.73
C LEU A 77 2.63 -6.82 -2.20
N HIS A 78 2.51 -7.85 -3.05
CA HIS A 78 1.86 -9.12 -2.78
C HIS A 78 0.38 -8.92 -2.40
N PRO A 79 -0.43 -8.41 -3.35
CA PRO A 79 -1.82 -8.09 -3.08
C PRO A 79 -2.62 -9.34 -2.76
N TRP A 80 -3.43 -9.27 -1.70
CA TRP A 80 -4.41 -10.29 -1.36
C TRP A 80 -5.60 -10.27 -2.32
N ARG A 81 -6.13 -9.07 -2.58
CA ARG A 81 -7.28 -8.86 -3.45
C ARG A 81 -7.14 -7.54 -4.18
N ILE A 82 -7.44 -7.55 -5.48
CA ILE A 82 -7.53 -6.34 -6.29
C ILE A 82 -8.93 -6.28 -6.87
N LYS A 83 -9.51 -5.09 -6.86
CA LYS A 83 -10.74 -4.80 -7.58
C LYS A 83 -10.46 -3.64 -8.55
N VAL A 84 -10.83 -3.82 -9.81
CA VAL A 84 -10.71 -2.79 -10.84
C VAL A 84 -12.10 -2.50 -11.39
N SER A 85 -12.49 -1.24 -11.34
CA SER A 85 -13.74 -0.72 -11.91
C SER A 85 -13.43 0.16 -13.12
N THR A 86 -14.45 0.76 -13.73
CA THR A 86 -14.30 1.73 -14.83
C THR A 86 -13.56 3.00 -14.41
N ASN A 87 -13.65 3.37 -13.13
CA ASN A 87 -13.13 4.64 -12.63
C ASN A 87 -12.37 4.53 -11.31
N TRP A 88 -12.01 3.33 -10.85
CA TRP A 88 -11.18 3.19 -9.65
C TRP A 88 -10.44 1.86 -9.61
N VAL A 89 -9.32 1.86 -8.89
CA VAL A 89 -8.55 0.66 -8.54
C VAL A 89 -8.48 0.57 -7.02
N TRP A 90 -8.83 -0.59 -6.47
CA TRP A 90 -8.75 -0.87 -5.04
C TRP A 90 -7.85 -2.10 -4.82
N ILE A 91 -6.90 -1.99 -3.91
CA ILE A 91 -5.88 -3.01 -3.65
C ILE A 91 -5.81 -3.26 -2.15
N LEU A 92 -6.01 -4.51 -1.73
CA LEU A 92 -5.79 -4.98 -0.37
C LEU A 92 -4.56 -5.88 -0.34
N VAL A 93 -3.59 -5.57 0.53
CA VAL A 93 -2.23 -6.14 0.47
C VAL A 93 -1.98 -7.32 1.42
N ASN A 94 -2.82 -7.56 2.41
CA ASN A 94 -2.55 -8.62 3.41
C ASN A 94 -3.80 -9.29 3.98
N GLY A 95 -4.97 -9.12 3.37
CA GLY A 95 -6.23 -9.70 3.86
C GLY A 95 -6.69 -9.18 5.23
N SER A 96 -5.82 -8.43 5.92
CA SER A 96 -6.07 -7.87 7.24
C SER A 96 -6.71 -6.50 7.10
N HIS A 97 -7.84 -6.33 7.79
CA HIS A 97 -8.52 -5.05 7.96
C HIS A 97 -8.10 -4.35 9.27
N SER A 98 -7.04 -4.84 9.95
CA SER A 98 -6.54 -4.30 11.22
C SER A 98 -5.43 -3.24 11.02
N ARG A 99 -4.82 -2.74 12.11
CA ARG A 99 -3.77 -1.69 12.09
C ARG A 99 -2.54 -2.02 11.21
N ASP A 100 -2.30 -3.29 10.93
CA ASP A 100 -1.21 -3.73 10.04
C ASP A 100 -1.66 -3.88 8.58
N GLY A 101 -2.95 -3.68 8.32
CA GLY A 101 -3.58 -3.69 7.01
C GLY A 101 -3.00 -2.61 6.08
N LEU A 102 -3.07 -2.86 4.78
CA LEU A 102 -2.85 -1.85 3.76
C LEU A 102 -3.89 -1.99 2.66
N VAL A 103 -4.71 -0.96 2.56
CA VAL A 103 -5.62 -0.69 1.46
C VAL A 103 -5.07 0.51 0.68
N ILE A 104 -5.04 0.38 -0.64
CA ILE A 104 -4.66 1.45 -1.56
C ILE A 104 -5.81 1.64 -2.54
N VAL A 105 -6.23 2.89 -2.74
CA VAL A 105 -7.31 3.24 -3.66
C VAL A 105 -6.81 4.33 -4.61
N TRP A 106 -7.01 4.11 -5.90
CA TRP A 106 -6.84 5.12 -6.94
C TRP A 106 -8.21 5.45 -7.50
N GLU A 107 -8.69 6.68 -7.28
CA GLU A 107 -10.07 7.08 -7.62
C GLU A 107 -10.17 8.57 -7.94
N PRO A 108 -11.18 9.01 -8.72
CA PRO A 108 -11.45 10.42 -8.93
C PRO A 108 -11.89 11.09 -7.63
N GLN A 109 -11.55 12.36 -7.50
CA GLN A 109 -12.01 13.18 -6.39
C GLN A 109 -13.52 13.42 -6.52
N TYR A 110 -14.25 13.28 -5.41
CA TYR A 110 -15.72 13.35 -5.39
C TYR A 110 -16.27 14.65 -6.00
N ASP A 111 -15.63 15.79 -5.70
CA ASP A 111 -16.04 17.12 -6.16
C ASP A 111 -15.40 17.54 -7.50
N ARG A 112 -14.41 16.79 -8.00
CA ARG A 112 -13.61 17.14 -9.18
C ARG A 112 -13.22 15.91 -9.98
N THR A 113 -13.98 15.60 -11.02
CA THR A 113 -13.76 14.40 -11.86
C THR A 113 -12.46 14.44 -12.67
N ASN A 114 -11.83 15.61 -12.83
CA ASN A 114 -10.52 15.77 -13.47
C ASN A 114 -9.34 15.65 -12.50
N MET A 115 -9.61 15.46 -11.21
CA MET A 115 -8.59 15.25 -10.18
C MET A 115 -8.74 13.82 -9.65
N TRP A 116 -7.62 13.17 -9.41
CA TRP A 116 -7.60 11.81 -8.89
C TRP A 116 -6.69 11.73 -7.66
N ASN A 117 -7.13 10.93 -6.70
CA ASN A 117 -6.48 10.73 -5.42
C ASN A 117 -5.90 9.32 -5.33
N LEU A 118 -4.67 9.24 -4.85
CA LEU A 118 -4.12 8.01 -4.31
C LEU A 118 -4.33 8.04 -2.80
N VAL A 119 -5.25 7.21 -2.33
CA VAL A 119 -5.64 7.08 -0.93
C VAL A 119 -5.05 5.80 -0.36
N VAL A 120 -4.53 5.87 0.86
CA VAL A 120 -4.04 4.70 1.58
C VAL A 120 -4.75 4.59 2.91
N GLY A 121 -5.00 3.37 3.38
CA GLY A 121 -5.60 3.15 4.69
C GLY A 121 -5.33 1.76 5.24
N THR A 122 -5.81 1.50 6.46
CA THR A 122 -5.62 0.21 7.15
C THR A 122 -6.81 -0.76 7.00
N GLY A 123 -7.72 -0.51 6.05
CA GLY A 123 -8.95 -1.32 5.89
C GLY A 123 -10.18 -0.65 6.51
N GLU A 124 -10.29 -0.69 7.84
CA GLU A 124 -11.42 -0.11 8.60
C GLU A 124 -11.02 1.12 9.44
N GLY A 125 -9.78 1.59 9.30
CA GLY A 125 -9.20 2.63 10.15
C GLY A 125 -8.86 3.91 9.42
N GLU A 126 -7.67 4.43 9.72
CA GLU A 126 -7.17 5.68 9.14
C GLU A 126 -7.10 5.59 7.62
N THR A 127 -7.44 6.71 6.96
CA THR A 127 -7.15 6.94 5.55
C THR A 127 -6.36 8.23 5.39
N ALA A 128 -5.53 8.29 4.35
CA ALA A 128 -4.76 9.47 4.00
C ALA A 128 -4.64 9.57 2.47
N VAL A 129 -4.80 10.79 1.94
CA VAL A 129 -4.42 11.09 0.57
C VAL A 129 -2.91 11.30 0.55
N VAL A 130 -2.19 10.46 -0.21
CA VAL A 130 -0.72 10.52 -0.31
C VAL A 130 -0.23 11.13 -1.61
N TYR A 131 -1.11 11.20 -2.62
CA TYR A 131 -0.80 11.81 -3.91
C TYR A 131 -2.06 12.26 -4.63
N VAL A 132 -1.96 13.36 -5.38
CA VAL A 132 -3.04 13.94 -6.18
C VAL A 132 -2.50 14.23 -7.57
N ARG A 133 -3.27 13.89 -8.60
CA ARG A 133 -2.92 14.19 -9.99
C ARG A 133 -4.14 14.64 -10.78
N LYS A 134 -3.92 15.65 -11.63
CA LYS A 134 -4.88 16.03 -12.67
C LYS A 134 -4.77 15.05 -13.83
N HIS A 135 -5.89 14.44 -14.20
CA HIS A 135 -6.02 13.59 -15.39
C HIS A 135 -6.46 14.44 -16.59
#